data_AF-A0A2D4KSW0-F1
#
_entry.id   AF-A0A2D4KSW0-F1
#
_cell.length_a   1.000
_cell.length_b   1.000
_cell.length_c   1.000
_cell.angle_alpha   90.00
_cell.angle_beta   90.00
_cell.angle_gamma   90.00
#
_symmetry.space_group_name_H-M   'P 1'
#
loop_
_entity.id
_entity.type
_entity.pdbx_description
1 polymer ?
#
loop_
_entity_poly.entity_id
_entity_poly.type
_entity_poly.pdbx_seq_one_letter_code
_entity_poly.pdbx_strand_id
1 'polypeptide(L)'
;APNLVLRNKSARGWSNIPFITVPLSRTHGKSFAHRSELKHAKRIVVKLGSAVVTRGDECGLALGRLASIVEQVSMLQNQGREMMIVTSGAVAFGKQRLRHEILLSQSVRQALHSGQNQLKDMAIPVLEARACAAAGQSGLMALYEAMFTQYSI
;
A
#
# COMPACT_ATOMS: atom_id res chain seq x y z
N ALA A 1 -44.39 -4.67 -43.46
CA ALA A 1 -44.40 -3.26 -43.00
C ALA A 1 -45.85 -2.79 -42.87
N PRO A 2 -46.16 -1.77 -42.05
CA PRO A 2 -45.37 -1.10 -41.02
C PRO A 2 -46.15 -0.97 -39.68
N ASN A 3 -45.54 -0.67 -38.53
CA ASN A 3 -45.24 0.70 -38.13
C ASN A 3 -44.01 0.82 -37.21
N LEU A 4 -43.11 1.68 -37.70
CA LEU A 4 -42.03 2.41 -37.05
C LEU A 4 -42.56 3.29 -35.92
N VAL A 5 -41.78 3.47 -34.84
CA VAL A 5 -41.34 4.81 -34.37
C VAL A 5 -39.94 4.69 -33.74
N LEU A 6 -39.09 5.64 -34.13
CA LEU A 6 -37.68 5.83 -33.83
C LEU A 6 -37.45 6.76 -32.62
N ARG A 7 -36.34 6.57 -31.88
CA ARG A 7 -35.25 7.56 -31.67
C ARG A 7 -34.17 7.01 -30.71
N ASN A 8 -32.91 6.82 -31.13
CA ASN A 8 -31.78 7.79 -31.14
C ASN A 8 -31.41 8.31 -29.73
N LYS A 9 -30.16 8.42 -29.25
CA LYS A 9 -28.81 8.34 -29.85
C LYS A 9 -27.82 8.49 -28.66
N SER A 10 -26.65 7.84 -28.67
CA SER A 10 -25.35 8.51 -28.53
C SER A 10 -24.21 7.49 -28.51
N ALA A 11 -23.57 7.34 -29.66
CA ALA A 11 -22.20 6.86 -29.73
C ALA A 11 -21.27 7.96 -29.22
N ARG A 12 -20.35 7.63 -28.33
CA ARG A 12 -19.06 8.31 -28.22
C ARG A 12 -17.97 7.27 -28.02
N GLY A 13 -17.33 6.91 -29.13
CA GLY A 13 -16.07 6.21 -29.13
C GLY A 13 -14.92 7.15 -28.74
N TRP A 14 -13.95 6.59 -28.04
CA TRP A 14 -12.54 6.97 -28.03
C TRP A 14 -11.81 5.61 -28.15
N SER A 15 -11.58 5.05 -29.34
CA SER A 15 -10.51 5.30 -30.31
C SER A 15 -9.08 5.20 -29.74
N ASN A 16 -8.44 4.07 -30.09
CA ASN A 16 -7.02 3.95 -30.48
C ASN A 16 -5.91 4.07 -29.43
N ILE A 17 -5.97 3.25 -28.38
CA ILE A 17 -4.73 2.72 -27.80
C ILE A 17 -4.56 1.32 -28.41
N PRO A 18 -3.45 0.99 -29.09
CA PRO A 18 -3.17 -0.40 -29.39
C PRO A 18 -2.91 -1.06 -28.04
N PHE A 19 -3.94 -1.68 -27.46
CA PHE A 19 -3.72 -2.78 -26.55
C PHE A 19 -3.01 -3.83 -27.40
N ILE A 20 -1.67 -3.77 -27.42
CA ILE A 20 -0.84 -4.88 -27.82
C ILE A 20 -1.21 -5.97 -26.81
N THR A 21 -2.21 -6.75 -27.18
CA THR A 21 -2.52 -8.01 -26.52
C THR A 21 -1.42 -8.91 -27.00
N VAL A 22 -0.23 -8.78 -26.38
CA VAL A 22 0.81 -9.78 -26.55
C VAL A 22 0.15 -11.07 -26.11
N PRO A 23 0.00 -12.09 -26.98
CA PRO A 23 -0.50 -13.37 -26.52
C PRO A 23 0.51 -13.86 -25.49
N LEU A 24 0.16 -13.73 -24.22
CA LEU A 24 0.90 -14.31 -23.12
C LEU A 24 0.63 -15.80 -23.21
N SER A 25 1.37 -16.50 -24.08
CA SER A 25 1.58 -17.93 -23.94
C SER A 25 2.40 -18.13 -22.67
N ARG A 26 1.72 -18.01 -21.52
CA ARG A 26 2.29 -18.39 -20.23
C ARG A 26 2.41 -19.89 -20.26
N THR A 27 3.56 -20.39 -20.70
CA THR A 27 4.03 -21.68 -20.23
C THR A 27 4.05 -21.57 -18.72
N HIS A 28 3.07 -22.19 -18.05
CA HIS A 28 3.15 -22.34 -16.61
C HIS A 28 4.36 -23.21 -16.35
N GLY A 29 5.48 -22.57 -15.98
CA GLY A 29 6.65 -23.27 -15.46
C GLY A 29 6.21 -24.18 -14.32
N LYS A 30 6.89 -25.31 -14.16
CA LYS A 30 6.62 -26.25 -13.05
C LYS A 30 6.58 -25.47 -11.74
N SER A 31 5.56 -25.74 -10.92
CA SER A 31 5.48 -25.16 -9.57
C SER A 31 6.68 -25.63 -8.75
N PHE A 32 7.23 -24.74 -7.94
CA PHE A 32 8.28 -25.12 -6.99
C PHE A 32 7.67 -25.94 -5.86
N ALA A 33 8.18 -27.15 -5.64
CA ALA A 33 7.69 -28.03 -4.57
C ALA A 33 8.47 -27.82 -3.27
N HIS A 34 9.78 -27.55 -3.38
CA HIS A 34 10.67 -27.36 -2.24
C HIS A 34 11.29 -25.95 -2.20
N ARG A 35 11.55 -25.46 -0.97
CA ARG A 35 12.16 -24.15 -0.73
C ARG A 35 13.51 -23.97 -1.43
N SER A 36 14.29 -25.04 -1.57
CA SER A 36 15.59 -25.04 -2.24
C SER A 36 15.50 -24.67 -3.72
N GLU A 37 14.35 -24.87 -4.35
CA GLU A 37 14.13 -24.56 -5.77
C GLU A 37 13.91 -23.06 -6.00
N LEU A 38 13.46 -22.32 -4.98
CA LEU A 38 13.18 -20.88 -5.07
C LEU A 38 14.42 -20.06 -5.47
N LYS A 39 15.63 -20.58 -5.23
CA LYS A 39 16.88 -19.94 -5.70
C LYS A 39 16.91 -19.77 -7.22
N HIS A 40 16.15 -20.54 -7.98
CA HIS A 40 16.06 -20.46 -9.44
C HIS A 40 14.93 -19.54 -9.93
N ALA A 41 14.14 -18.94 -9.04
CA ALA A 41 13.03 -18.06 -9.42
C ALA A 41 13.54 -16.74 -10.04
N LYS A 42 13.13 -16.46 -11.28
CA LYS A 42 13.51 -15.24 -12.01
C LYS A 42 12.66 -14.02 -11.64
N ARG A 43 11.35 -14.23 -11.45
CA ARG A 43 10.38 -13.20 -11.08
C ARG A 43 9.79 -13.54 -9.72
N ILE A 44 9.87 -12.61 -8.77
CA ILE A 44 9.54 -12.84 -7.37
C ILE A 44 8.59 -11.75 -6.89
N VAL A 45 7.45 -12.18 -6.34
CA VAL A 45 6.52 -11.31 -5.62
C VAL A 45 6.74 -11.50 -4.12
N VAL A 46 7.16 -10.44 -3.44
CA VAL A 46 7.33 -10.42 -1.98
C VAL A 46 6.12 -9.75 -1.36
N LYS A 47 5.27 -10.55 -0.69
CA LYS A 47 4.09 -10.05 0.02
C LYS A 47 4.42 -9.79 1.49
N LEU A 48 4.16 -8.57 1.94
CA LEU A 48 4.35 -8.14 3.33
C LEU A 48 3.00 -7.93 4.01
N GLY A 49 2.66 -8.83 4.94
CA GLY A 49 1.44 -8.74 5.75
C GLY A 49 1.54 -7.70 6.88
N SER A 50 0.40 -7.31 7.46
CA SER A 50 0.35 -6.21 8.45
C SER A 50 1.29 -6.45 9.62
N ALA A 51 1.28 -7.65 10.20
CA ALA A 51 2.17 -8.02 11.31
C ALA A 51 3.67 -7.89 10.99
N VAL A 52 4.05 -7.95 9.71
CA VAL A 52 5.43 -7.72 9.25
C VAL A 52 5.73 -6.23 9.16
N VAL A 53 4.83 -5.42 8.61
CA VAL A 53 5.13 -4.02 8.32
C VAL A 53 4.80 -3.06 9.47
N THR A 54 3.96 -3.45 10.43
CA THR A 54 3.50 -2.59 11.53
C THR A 54 4.19 -2.90 12.86
N ARG A 55 4.20 -1.91 13.76
CA ARG A 55 4.53 -2.10 15.17
C ARG A 55 3.42 -2.89 15.89
N GLY A 56 3.71 -3.41 17.08
CA GLY A 56 2.77 -4.24 17.85
C GLY A 56 1.51 -3.52 18.32
N ASP A 57 1.52 -2.19 18.36
CA ASP A 57 0.36 -1.34 18.68
C ASP A 57 -0.50 -0.99 17.45
N GLU A 58 -0.14 -1.53 16.26
CA GLU A 58 -0.74 -1.22 14.96
C GLU A 58 -0.85 0.27 14.65
N CYS A 59 -0.04 1.09 15.32
CA CYS A 59 0.03 2.53 15.15
C CYS A 59 1.42 2.90 14.65
N GLY A 60 1.58 2.80 13.33
CA GLY A 60 2.84 3.06 12.66
C GLY A 60 3.53 1.82 12.13
N LEU A 61 4.65 2.08 11.44
CA LEU A 61 5.43 1.06 10.74
C LEU A 61 6.64 0.61 11.57
N ALA A 62 7.01 -0.66 11.39
CA ALA A 62 8.25 -1.23 11.91
C ALA A 62 9.41 -0.92 10.95
N LEU A 63 9.88 0.33 10.96
CA LEU A 63 10.85 0.83 9.97
C LEU A 63 12.13 -0.01 9.85
N GLY A 64 12.69 -0.48 10.97
CA GLY A 64 13.89 -1.34 10.94
C GLY A 64 13.64 -2.68 10.22
N ARG A 65 12.45 -3.26 10.35
CA ARG A 65 12.09 -4.49 9.64
C ARG A 65 11.88 -4.22 8.16
N LEU A 66 11.24 -3.11 7.81
CA LEU A 66 11.08 -2.69 6.42
C LEU A 66 12.41 -2.44 5.74
N ALA A 67 13.32 -1.71 6.39
CA ALA A 67 14.67 -1.45 5.87
C ALA A 67 15.43 -2.74 5.57
N SER A 68 15.43 -3.71 6.50
CA SER A 68 16.08 -5.01 6.28
C SER A 68 15.46 -5.81 5.13
N ILE A 69 14.14 -5.71 4.92
CA ILE A 69 13.46 -6.36 3.80
C ILE A 69 13.81 -5.66 2.48
N VAL A 70 13.78 -4.33 2.46
CA VAL A 70 14.15 -3.52 1.28
C VAL A 70 15.58 -3.85 0.85
N GLU A 71 16.53 -3.89 1.79
CA GLU A 71 17.92 -4.29 1.53
C GLU A 71 18.00 -5.65 0.81
N GLN A 72 17.31 -6.67 1.35
CA GLN A 72 17.31 -8.01 0.76
C GLN A 72 16.66 -8.05 -0.62
N VAL A 73 15.56 -7.31 -0.82
CA VAL A 73 14.89 -7.20 -2.13
C VAL A 73 15.81 -6.51 -3.14
N SER A 74 16.46 -5.43 -2.75
CA SER A 74 17.42 -4.69 -3.57
C SER A 74 18.61 -5.56 -3.98
N MET A 75 19.16 -6.35 -3.05
CA MET A 75 20.21 -7.32 -3.35
C MET A 75 19.78 -8.34 -4.41
N LEU A 76 18.57 -8.89 -4.29
CA LEU A 76 18.03 -9.84 -5.27
C LEU A 76 17.77 -9.19 -6.64
N GLN A 77 17.27 -7.95 -6.65
CA GLN A 77 17.06 -7.19 -7.88
C GLN A 77 18.39 -6.90 -8.61
N ASN A 78 19.42 -6.49 -7.86
CA ASN A 78 20.77 -6.25 -8.39
C ASN A 78 21.47 -7.52 -8.88
N GLN A 79 21.03 -8.71 -8.45
CA GLN A 79 21.44 -10.00 -9.02
C GLN A 79 20.72 -10.34 -10.35
N GLY A 80 19.90 -9.42 -10.88
CA GLY A 80 19.17 -9.60 -12.13
C GLY A 80 17.81 -10.29 -11.98
N ARG A 81 17.24 -10.35 -10.76
CA ARG A 81 15.88 -10.87 -10.54
C ARG A 81 14.85 -9.76 -10.71
N GLU A 82 13.68 -10.13 -11.22
CA GLU A 82 12.55 -9.22 -11.36
C GLU A 82 11.73 -9.23 -10.06
N MET A 83 11.79 -8.14 -9.30
CA MET A 83 11.17 -8.04 -7.98
C MET A 83 9.86 -7.24 -8.01
N MET A 84 8.87 -7.69 -7.25
CA MET A 84 7.63 -6.95 -7.01
C MET A 84 7.25 -7.03 -5.54
N ILE A 85 6.96 -5.89 -4.92
CA ILE A 85 6.48 -5.83 -3.55
C ILE A 85 4.97 -5.66 -3.52
N VAL A 86 4.32 -6.44 -2.67
CA VAL A 86 2.91 -6.24 -2.29
C VAL A 86 2.88 -5.95 -0.79
N THR A 87 2.67 -4.69 -0.44
CA THR A 87 2.70 -4.24 0.96
C THR A 87 1.30 -4.01 1.52
N SER A 88 1.16 -4.24 2.82
CA SER A 88 0.08 -3.74 3.66
C SER A 88 0.56 -2.46 4.40
N GLY A 89 -0.05 -2.09 5.53
CA GLY A 89 0.48 -1.03 6.41
C GLY A 89 -0.08 0.38 6.19
N ALA A 90 -0.81 0.65 5.10
CA ALA A 90 -1.37 1.97 4.82
C ALA A 90 -2.29 2.48 5.95
N VAL A 91 -3.11 1.58 6.51
CA VAL A 91 -3.99 1.91 7.65
C VAL A 91 -3.17 2.31 8.89
N ALA A 92 -2.14 1.54 9.24
CA ALA A 92 -1.33 1.81 10.42
C ALA A 92 -0.52 3.11 10.27
N PHE A 93 0.03 3.34 9.07
CA PHE A 93 0.70 4.60 8.74
C PHE A 93 -0.27 5.79 8.84
N GLY A 94 -1.46 5.66 8.25
CA GLY A 94 -2.50 6.68 8.31
C GLY A 94 -3.00 6.96 9.72
N LYS A 95 -3.17 5.93 10.56
CA LYS A 95 -3.49 6.08 11.99
C LYS A 95 -2.44 6.93 12.70
N GLN A 96 -1.16 6.62 12.51
CA GLN A 96 -0.06 7.39 13.12
C GLN A 96 -0.08 8.85 12.62
N ARG A 97 -0.20 9.06 11.31
CA ARG A 97 -0.24 10.39 10.70
C ARG A 97 -1.40 11.23 11.23
N LEU A 98 -2.63 10.70 11.17
CA LEU A 98 -3.82 11.43 11.62
C LEU A 98 -3.80 11.71 13.12
N ARG A 99 -3.33 10.76 13.96
CA ARG A 99 -3.13 10.99 15.39
C ARG A 99 -2.19 12.17 15.64
N HIS A 100 -1.06 12.20 14.92
CA HIS A 100 -0.09 13.27 15.01
C HIS A 100 -0.68 14.63 14.62
N GLU A 101 -1.40 14.71 13.49
CA GLU A 101 -2.06 15.95 13.05
C GLU A 101 -3.08 16.47 14.07
N ILE A 102 -3.87 15.56 14.68
CA ILE A 102 -4.86 15.91 15.70
C ILE A 102 -4.18 16.47 16.95
N LEU A 103 -3.11 15.82 17.42
CA LEU A 103 -2.34 16.29 18.57
C LEU A 103 -1.73 17.67 18.34
N LEU A 104 -1.24 17.94 17.13
CA LEU A 104 -0.70 19.26 16.78
C LEU A 104 -1.78 20.33 16.61
N SER A 105 -3.01 19.94 16.26
CA SER A 105 -4.13 20.87 16.04
C SER A 105 -4.89 21.24 17.32
N GLN A 106 -4.51 20.71 18.48
CA GLN A 106 -5.16 21.01 19.76
C GLN A 106 -4.72 22.37 20.31
N SER A 107 -5.69 23.21 20.69
CA SER A 107 -5.41 24.47 21.38
C SER A 107 -5.04 24.24 22.85
N VAL A 108 -4.23 25.14 23.44
CA VAL A 108 -3.86 25.11 24.87
C VAL A 108 -5.09 25.07 25.78
N ARG A 109 -6.18 25.78 25.42
CA ARG A 109 -7.44 25.78 26.17
C ARG A 109 -8.16 24.43 26.12
N GLN A 110 -8.11 23.72 24.99
CA GLN A 110 -8.64 22.35 24.88
C GLN A 110 -7.79 21.36 25.69
N ALA A 111 -6.45 21.49 25.66
CA ALA A 111 -5.57 20.64 26.45
C ALA A 111 -5.80 20.79 27.97
N LEU A 112 -6.09 22.01 28.43
CA LEU A 112 -6.34 22.32 29.85
C LEU A 112 -7.77 21.95 30.31
N HIS A 113 -8.81 22.14 29.49
CA HIS A 113 -10.19 21.77 29.86
C HIS A 113 -10.47 20.26 29.87
N SER A 114 -9.58 19.44 29.31
CA SER A 114 -9.64 17.98 29.43
C SER A 114 -9.38 17.46 30.86
N GLY A 115 -8.96 18.34 31.79
CA GLY A 115 -8.47 17.98 33.12
C GLY A 115 -9.50 17.60 34.18
N GLN A 116 -10.82 17.79 33.99
CA GLN A 116 -11.77 17.65 35.12
C GLN A 116 -12.95 16.69 34.96
N ASN A 117 -13.14 16.01 33.82
CA ASN A 117 -14.18 14.95 33.72
C ASN A 117 -14.03 13.89 32.60
N GLN A 118 -12.89 13.78 31.91
CA GLN A 118 -12.74 12.85 30.77
C GLN A 118 -11.49 11.97 30.78
N LEU A 119 -11.03 11.51 31.95
CA LEU A 119 -9.98 10.47 32.02
C LEU A 119 -10.39 9.15 31.33
N LYS A 120 -11.68 8.95 31.01
CA LYS A 120 -12.19 7.81 30.23
C LYS A 120 -12.40 8.09 28.73
N ASP A 121 -12.36 9.35 28.29
CA ASP A 121 -12.71 9.78 26.93
C ASP A 121 -11.56 10.49 26.20
N MET A 122 -10.31 10.24 26.61
CA MET A 122 -9.15 10.36 25.72
C MET A 122 -9.18 9.24 24.66
N ALA A 123 -10.37 8.92 24.16
CA ALA A 123 -10.57 8.10 22.99
C ALA A 123 -9.95 8.88 21.84
N ILE A 124 -8.74 8.49 21.47
CA ILE A 124 -8.22 8.70 20.13
C ILE A 124 -9.42 8.56 19.19
N PRO A 125 -9.78 9.60 18.41
CA PRO A 125 -10.98 9.57 17.59
C PRO A 125 -10.97 8.25 16.82
N VAL A 126 -12.10 7.55 16.83
CA VAL A 126 -12.21 6.25 16.17
C VAL A 126 -11.95 6.47 14.68
N LEU A 127 -10.69 6.29 14.29
CA LEU A 127 -10.27 6.55 12.92
C LEU A 127 -10.74 5.39 12.07
N GLU A 128 -11.62 5.67 11.12
CA GLU A 128 -12.09 4.67 10.18
C GLU A 128 -10.91 4.13 9.36
N ALA A 129 -10.86 2.81 9.19
CA ALA A 129 -9.76 2.15 8.49
C ALA A 129 -9.60 2.65 7.05
N ARG A 130 -10.69 2.95 6.34
CA ARG A 130 -10.64 3.47 4.97
C ARG A 130 -10.05 4.86 4.89
N ALA A 131 -10.45 5.76 5.80
CA ALA A 131 -9.87 7.10 5.92
C ALA A 131 -8.37 7.03 6.25
N CYS A 132 -7.97 6.14 7.17
CA CYS A 132 -6.57 5.89 7.47
C CYS A 132 -5.81 5.37 6.25
N ALA A 133 -6.37 4.38 5.54
CA ALA A 133 -5.73 3.84 4.35
C ALA A 133 -5.52 4.93 3.29
N ALA A 134 -6.54 5.76 3.03
CA ALA A 134 -6.45 6.87 2.10
C ALA A 134 -5.37 7.90 2.53
N ALA A 135 -5.37 8.30 3.80
CA ALA A 135 -4.39 9.23 4.34
C ALA A 135 -2.96 8.66 4.40
N GLY A 136 -2.83 7.34 4.52
CA GLY A 136 -1.54 6.67 4.70
C GLY A 136 -0.93 6.07 3.45
N GLN A 137 -1.70 5.86 2.37
CA GLN A 137 -1.20 5.19 1.18
C GLN A 137 -0.03 5.97 0.54
N SER A 138 -0.21 7.27 0.32
CA SER A 138 0.81 8.09 -0.36
C SER A 138 2.08 8.20 0.45
N GLY A 139 1.96 8.40 1.77
CA GLY A 139 3.09 8.42 2.68
C GLY A 139 3.82 7.07 2.77
N LEU A 140 3.07 5.96 2.74
CA LEU A 140 3.65 4.63 2.67
C LEU A 140 4.44 4.42 1.37
N MET A 141 3.91 4.87 0.22
CA MET A 141 4.63 4.76 -1.06
C MET A 141 5.88 5.64 -1.10
N ALA A 142 5.78 6.88 -0.65
CA ALA A 142 6.93 7.79 -0.56
C ALA A 142 8.03 7.22 0.36
N LEU A 143 7.65 6.53 1.43
CA LEU A 143 8.61 5.85 2.29
C LEU A 143 9.33 4.70 1.57
N TYR A 144 8.59 3.85 0.85
CA TYR A 144 9.22 2.79 0.05
C TYR A 144 10.14 3.37 -1.03
N GLU A 145 9.70 4.40 -1.75
CA GLU A 145 10.52 5.11 -2.73
C GLU A 145 11.81 5.64 -2.11
N ALA A 146 11.72 6.31 -0.96
CA ALA A 146 12.89 6.82 -0.24
C ALA A 146 13.86 5.70 0.18
N MET A 147 13.34 4.55 0.63
CA MET A 147 14.17 3.41 1.00
C MET A 147 14.84 2.75 -0.21
N PHE A 148 14.12 2.55 -1.33
CA PHE A 148 14.68 1.95 -2.55
C PHE A 148 15.68 2.85 -3.26
N THR A 149 15.47 4.17 -3.21
CA THR A 149 16.40 5.16 -3.76
C THR A 149 17.81 5.01 -3.18
N GLN A 150 17.95 4.59 -1.91
CA GLN A 150 19.26 4.34 -1.28
C GLN A 150 20.06 3.23 -1.97
N TYR A 151 19.39 2.35 -2.72
CA TYR A 151 19.99 1.25 -3.47
C TYR A 151 20.01 1.48 -4.98
N SER A 152 19.67 2.69 -5.44
CA SER A 152 19.55 3.05 -6.87
C SER A 152 18.55 2.20 -7.64
N ILE A 153 17.44 1.84 -6.98
CA ILE A 153 16.29 1.09 -7.51
C ILE A 153 15.06 1.97 -7.51
#